data_AF-A0A8J6XZ38-F1
#
_entry.id   AF-A0A8J6XZ38-F1
#
_cell.length_a   1.000
_cell.length_b   1.000
_cell.length_c   1.000
_cell.angle_alpha   90.00
_cell.angle_beta   90.00
_cell.angle_gamma   90.00
#
_symmetry.space_group_name_H-M   'P 1'
#
loop_
_entity.id
_entity.type
_entity.pdbx_description
1 polymer ?
#
loop_
_entity_poly.entity_id
_entity_poly.type
_entity_poly.pdbx_seq_one_letter_code
_entity_poly.pdbx_strand_id
1 'polypeptide(L)' 'MQIKDMTVDELRDLIKYTVEEALEEFLGDPDEGKEVREEVKQRLLESLKRTQAGERGIPAQEVYKKLGINPQ' A
#
# COMPACT_ATOMS: atom_id res chain seq x y z
N MET A 1 15.85 8.40 24.20
CA MET A 1 14.86 8.00 25.22
C MET A 1 15.25 6.62 25.71
N GLN A 2 15.57 6.43 26.99
CA GLN A 2 15.78 5.09 27.53
C GLN A 2 14.42 4.53 27.96
N ILE A 3 14.23 3.20 27.91
CA ILE A 3 12.93 2.57 28.25
C ILE A 3 12.46 2.97 29.67
N LYS A 4 13.41 3.11 30.59
CA LYS A 4 13.14 3.56 31.98
C LYS A 4 12.62 5.00 32.09
N ASP A 5 12.78 5.80 31.05
CA ASP A 5 12.35 7.21 31.02
C ASP A 5 10.96 7.36 30.37
N MET A 6 10.33 6.26 29.92
CA MET A 6 9.00 6.27 29.30
C MET A 6 7.91 6.33 30.36
N THR A 7 6.85 7.08 30.04
CA THR A 7 5.59 7.02 30.77
C THR A 7 4.89 5.68 30.51
N VAL A 8 3.90 5.36 31.35
CA VAL A 8 3.08 4.15 31.20
C VAL A 8 2.35 4.13 29.86
N ASP A 9 1.88 5.28 29.39
CA ASP A 9 1.15 5.38 28.13
C ASP A 9 2.08 5.18 26.93
N GLU A 10 3.27 5.80 26.94
CA GLU A 10 4.27 5.58 25.88
C GLU A 10 4.72 4.12 25.80
N LEU A 11 4.87 3.45 26.95
CA LEU A 11 5.20 2.02 26.97
C LEU A 11 4.05 1.16 26.42
N ARG A 12 2.80 1.49 26.76
CA ARG A 12 1.62 0.80 26.23
C ARG A 12 1.52 0.95 24.72
N ASP A 13 1.76 2.15 24.20
CA ASP A 13 1.73 2.45 22.78
C ASP A 13 2.84 1.69 22.03
N LEU A 14 4.05 1.64 22.60
CA LEU A 14 5.15 0.85 22.03
C LEU A 14 4.77 -0.64 21.95
N ILE A 15 4.24 -1.22 23.04
CA ILE A 15 3.81 -2.63 23.04
C ILE A 15 2.73 -2.86 22.00
N LYS A 16 1.73 -1.96 21.92
CA LYS A 16 0.64 -2.08 20.96
C LYS A 16 1.15 -2.07 19.53
N TYR A 17 2.05 -1.13 19.20
CA TYR A 17 2.69 -1.04 17.90
C TYR A 17 3.45 -2.33 17.55
N THR A 18 4.27 -2.83 18.47
CA THR A 18 5.02 -4.08 18.24
C THR A 18 4.10 -5.30 18.05
N VAL A 19 2.97 -5.35 18.75
CA VAL A 19 1.98 -6.42 18.56
C VAL A 19 1.28 -6.30 17.21
N GLU A 20 0.90 -5.09 16.79
CA GLU A 20 0.30 -4.85 15.47
C GLU A 20 1.26 -5.27 14.35
N GLU A 21 2.53 -4.87 14.42
CA GLU A 21 3.59 -5.28 13.48
C GLU A 21 3.74 -6.82 13.42
N ALA A 22 3.85 -7.47 14.58
CA ALA A 22 3.97 -8.93 14.64
C ALA A 22 2.73 -9.66 14.09
N LEU A 23 1.54 -9.08 14.25
CA LEU A 23 0.31 -9.64 13.70
C LEU A 23 0.22 -9.44 12.19
N GLU A 24 0.65 -8.30 11.66
CA GLU A 24 0.72 -8.07 10.20
C GLU A 24 1.67 -9.09 9.55
N GLU A 25 2.84 -9.31 10.14
CA GLU A 25 3.78 -10.33 9.68
C GLU A 25 3.19 -11.74 9.77
N PHE A 26 2.47 -12.06 10.85
CA PHE A 26 1.88 -13.37 11.06
C PHE A 26 0.70 -13.67 10.12
N LEU A 27 -0.14 -12.68 9.85
CA LEU A 27 -1.33 -12.83 9.00
C LEU A 27 -0.98 -12.91 7.52
N GLY A 28 0.18 -12.38 7.11
CA GLY A 28 0.71 -12.51 5.76
C GLY A 28 -0.08 -11.73 4.71
N ASP A 29 0.23 -11.97 3.43
CA ASP A 29 -0.48 -11.34 2.31
C ASP A 29 -1.87 -11.98 2.15
N PRO A 30 -2.98 -11.23 2.32
CA PRO A 30 -4.33 -11.77 2.16
C PRO A 30 -4.62 -12.28 0.74
N ASP A 31 -3.82 -11.90 -0.26
CA ASP A 31 -3.91 -12.35 -1.64
C ASP A 31 -2.92 -13.47 -1.99
N GLU A 32 -2.17 -13.99 -1.03
CA GLU A 32 -1.25 -15.11 -1.25
C GLU A 32 -1.98 -16.33 -1.84
N GLY A 33 -1.38 -16.92 -2.88
CA GLY A 33 -1.92 -18.09 -3.57
C GLY A 33 -3.14 -17.82 -4.46
N LYS A 34 -3.62 -16.58 -4.58
CA LYS A 34 -4.70 -16.23 -5.52
C LYS A 34 -4.17 -16.03 -6.94
N GLU A 35 -4.98 -16.43 -7.90
CA GLU A 35 -4.73 -16.13 -9.31
C GLU A 35 -5.36 -14.79 -9.71
N VAL A 36 -4.66 -14.06 -10.58
CA VAL A 36 -5.19 -12.83 -11.18
C VAL A 36 -6.31 -13.20 -12.15
N ARG A 37 -7.49 -12.58 -11.99
CA ARG A 37 -8.60 -12.75 -12.93
C ARG A 37 -8.17 -12.40 -14.35
N GLU A 38 -8.60 -13.20 -15.32
CA GLU A 38 -8.21 -13.00 -16.73
C GLU A 38 -8.55 -11.59 -17.24
N GLU A 39 -9.68 -11.01 -16.84
CA GLU A 39 -10.06 -9.63 -17.17
C GLU A 39 -9.03 -8.58 -16.70
N VAL A 40 -8.44 -8.78 -15.52
CA VAL A 40 -7.42 -7.89 -14.96
C VAL A 40 -6.09 -8.10 -15.69
N LYS A 41 -5.72 -9.36 -15.94
CA LYS A 41 -4.51 -9.72 -16.67
C LYS A 41 -4.50 -9.15 -18.09
N GLN A 42 -5.60 -9.25 -18.84
CA GLN A 42 -5.70 -8.67 -20.18
C GLN A 42 -5.54 -7.14 -20.16
N ARG A 43 -6.23 -6.45 -19.23
CA ARG A 43 -6.09 -5.00 -19.05
C ARG A 43 -4.65 -4.57 -18.75
N LEU A 44 -3.93 -5.33 -17.93
CA LEU A 44 -2.52 -5.08 -17.61
C LEU A 44 -1.62 -5.26 -18.85
N LEU A 45 -1.85 -6.32 -19.63
CA LEU A 45 -1.10 -6.58 -20.87
C LEU A 45 -1.32 -5.47 -21.92
N GLU A 46 -2.55 -4.99 -22.07
CA GLU A 46 -2.85 -3.84 -22.94
C GLU A 46 -2.17 -2.56 -22.45
N SER A 47 -2.21 -2.30 -21.15
CA SER A 47 -1.51 -1.16 -20.55
C SER A 47 -0.01 -1.23 -20.82
N LEU A 48 0.60 -2.41 -20.66
CA LEU A 48 2.02 -2.63 -20.93
C LEU A 48 2.37 -2.36 -22.39
N LYS A 49 1.56 -2.85 -23.34
CA LYS A 49 1.76 -2.59 -24.78
C LYS A 49 1.73 -1.10 -25.10
N ARG A 50 0.79 -0.35 -24.53
CA ARG A 50 0.70 1.11 -24.71
C ARG A 50 1.95 1.82 -24.19
N THR A 51 2.42 1.45 -22.99
CA THR A 51 3.65 2.02 -22.42
C THR A 51 4.89 1.70 -23.26
N GLN A 52 4.98 0.48 -23.81
CA GLN A 52 6.04 0.09 -24.74
C GLN A 52 5.98 0.83 -26.07
N ALA A 53 4.78 1.15 -26.56
CA ALA A 53 4.55 1.98 -27.74
C ALA A 53 4.86 3.48 -27.51
N GLY A 54 5.27 3.86 -26.31
CA GLY A 54 5.72 5.21 -25.97
C GLY A 54 4.67 6.05 -25.23
N GLU A 55 3.49 5.51 -24.94
CA GLU A 55 2.54 6.21 -24.06
C GLU A 55 3.14 6.36 -22.66
N ARG A 56 2.86 7.50 -22.04
CA ARG A 56 3.33 7.84 -20.70
C ARG A 56 2.14 8.18 -19.81
N GLY A 57 2.34 7.98 -18.51
CA GLY A 57 1.35 8.37 -17.52
C GLY A 57 1.14 9.88 -17.49
N ILE A 58 0.07 10.30 -16.84
CA ILE A 58 -0.20 11.71 -16.52
C ILE A 58 0.36 12.04 -15.13
N PRO A 59 0.65 13.32 -14.85
CA PRO A 59 1.02 13.75 -13.50
C PRO A 59 -0.01 13.33 -12.45
N ALA A 60 0.46 12.91 -11.27
CA ALA A 60 -0.42 12.49 -10.18
C ALA A 60 -1.46 13.57 -9.80
N GLN A 61 -1.08 14.84 -9.85
CA GLN A 61 -2.00 15.98 -9.61
C GLN A 61 -3.19 15.98 -10.57
N GLU A 62 -3.00 15.62 -11.83
CA GLU A 62 -4.10 15.51 -12.79
C GLU A 62 -5.03 14.34 -12.46
N VAL A 63 -4.48 13.22 -11.99
CA VAL A 63 -5.27 12.06 -11.54
C VAL A 63 -6.12 12.45 -10.33
N TYR A 64 -5.52 13.07 -9.31
CA TYR A 64 -6.21 13.52 -8.11
C TYR A 64 -7.37 14.48 -8.44
N LYS A 65 -7.13 15.45 -9.33
CA LYS A 65 -8.17 16.36 -9.81
C LYS A 65 -9.31 15.63 -10.54
N LYS A 66 -9.00 14.65 -11.39
CA LYS A 66 -10.01 13.85 -12.11
C LYS A 66 -10.84 12.97 -11.18
N LEU A 67 -10.24 12.47 -10.11
CA LEU A 67 -10.88 11.57 -9.16
C LEU A 67 -11.52 12.28 -7.95
N GLY A 68 -11.38 13.61 -7.85
CA GLY A 68 -11.90 14.38 -6.72
C GLY A 68 -11.18 14.07 -5.39
N ILE A 69 -9.94 13.57 -5.47
CA ILE A 69 -9.12 13.25 -4.31
C ILE A 69 -8.30 14.50 -3.96
N ASN A 70 -8.35 14.93 -2.71
CA ASN A 70 -7.45 15.98 -2.23
C ASN A 70 -6.08 15.34 -1.96
N PRO A 71 -5.01 15.76 -2.65
CA PRO A 71 -3.67 15.28 -2.34
C PRO A 71 -3.28 15.70 -0.91
N GLN A 72 -2.72 14.77 -0.14
CA GLN A 72 -2.11 15.04 1.17
C GLN A 72 -0.74 15.70 1.02
#